data_AF-A0A938C8H9-F1
#
_entry.id   AF-A0A938C8H9-F1
#
_cell.length_a   1.000
_cell.length_b   1.000
_cell.length_c   1.000
_cell.angle_alpha   90.00
_cell.angle_beta   90.00
_cell.angle_gamma   90.00
#
_symmetry.space_group_name_H-M   'P 1'
#
loop_
_entity.id
_entity.type
_entity.pdbx_description
1 polymer ?
#
loop_
_entity_poly.entity_id
_entity_poly.type
_entity_poly.pdbx_seq_one_letter_code
_entity_poly.pdbx_strand_id
1 'polypeptide(L)'
;MKSMIESSEYQLQLQNPAFPDLANSFLCGAMLHEAAGKLNQAAIRLLYAAWACDDCGSTTAAAHCRNAAEAMIVRTNESGQPVCQQGDGATDCLRVDLLRRAGRGADARKIISAALPKITDDILRKVLKFQAALIKRRDMGCYTVSDVVRE
;
A
#
# COMPACT_ATOMS: atom_id res chain seq x y z
N MET A 1 -13.16 20.54 7.25
CA MET A 1 -12.60 20.47 5.87
C MET A 1 -11.91 21.77 5.49
N LYS A 2 -12.56 22.94 5.50
CA LYS A 2 -11.91 24.23 5.18
C LYS A 2 -10.63 24.49 6.01
N SER A 3 -10.72 24.32 7.33
CA SER A 3 -9.58 24.45 8.24
C SER A 3 -8.42 23.48 7.99
N MET A 4 -8.70 22.31 7.40
CA MET A 4 -7.66 21.31 7.10
C MET A 4 -6.92 21.67 5.82
N ILE A 5 -7.63 22.15 4.80
CA ILE A 5 -7.02 22.57 3.53
C ILE A 5 -6.13 23.81 3.75
N GLU A 6 -6.54 24.69 4.66
CA GLU A 6 -5.77 25.89 5.04
C GLU A 6 -4.60 25.58 5.98
N SER A 7 -4.43 24.32 6.44
CA SER A 7 -3.34 23.96 7.35
C SER A 7 -1.99 23.98 6.65
N SER A 8 -0.95 24.32 7.41
CA SER A 8 0.43 24.34 6.92
C SER A 8 0.87 22.98 6.40
N GLU A 9 0.49 21.89 7.08
CA GLU A 9 0.82 20.52 6.68
C GLU A 9 0.21 20.18 5.32
N TYR A 10 -1.06 20.55 5.09
CA TYR A 10 -1.73 20.29 3.82
C TYR A 10 -1.09 21.08 2.68
N GLN A 11 -0.82 22.37 2.88
CA GLN A 11 -0.21 23.23 1.86
C GLN A 11 1.22 22.79 1.54
N LEU A 12 2.00 22.43 2.56
CA LEU A 12 3.35 21.90 2.38
C LEU A 12 3.34 20.59 1.60
N GLN A 13 2.43 19.66 1.90
CA GLN A 13 2.31 18.43 1.13
C GLN A 13 1.86 18.70 -0.30
N LEU A 14 0.87 19.57 -0.51
CA LEU A 14 0.34 19.88 -1.83
C LEU A 14 1.43 20.40 -2.79
N GLN A 15 2.37 21.17 -2.27
CA GLN A 15 3.43 21.83 -3.03
C GLN A 15 4.78 21.11 -2.92
N ASN A 16 4.83 19.90 -2.34
CA ASN A 16 6.09 19.22 -2.06
C ASN A 16 6.73 18.69 -3.36
N PRO A 17 7.88 19.24 -3.82
CA PRO A 17 8.50 18.82 -5.08
C PRO A 17 9.14 17.44 -5.02
N ALA A 18 9.25 16.81 -3.84
CA ALA A 18 9.73 15.45 -3.71
C ALA A 18 8.75 14.40 -4.28
N PHE A 19 7.50 14.80 -4.53
CA PHE A 19 6.44 13.95 -5.05
C PHE A 19 5.87 14.55 -6.35
N PRO A 20 5.46 13.72 -7.32
CA PRO A 20 4.68 14.19 -8.46
C PRO A 20 3.37 14.87 -8.04
N ASP A 21 2.88 15.83 -8.82
CA ASP A 21 1.65 16.58 -8.51
C ASP A 21 0.43 15.68 -8.26
N LEU A 22 0.31 14.60 -9.05
CA LEU A 22 -0.76 13.61 -8.86
C LEU A 22 -0.60 12.85 -7.54
N ALA A 23 0.62 12.50 -7.15
CA ALA A 23 0.89 11.88 -5.86
C ALA A 23 0.59 12.84 -4.70
N ASN A 24 0.96 14.12 -4.81
CA ASN A 24 0.60 15.15 -3.83
C ASN A 24 -0.91 15.28 -3.67
N SER A 25 -1.66 15.28 -4.77
CA SER A 25 -3.13 15.33 -4.73
C SER A 25 -3.72 14.14 -3.96
N PHE A 26 -3.17 12.94 -4.15
CA PHE A 26 -3.58 11.77 -3.39
C PHE A 26 -3.16 11.83 -1.92
N LEU A 27 -1.93 12.28 -1.60
CA LEU A 27 -1.47 12.45 -0.22
C LEU A 27 -2.35 13.44 0.56
N CYS A 28 -2.65 14.59 -0.04
CA CYS A 28 -3.61 15.56 0.48
C CYS A 28 -5.00 14.93 0.67
N GLY A 29 -5.47 14.14 -0.30
CA GLY A 29 -6.72 13.38 -0.18
C GLY A 29 -6.73 12.41 1.00
N ALA A 30 -5.60 11.74 1.28
CA ALA A 30 -5.46 10.87 2.43
C ALA A 30 -5.63 11.64 3.75
N MET A 31 -5.00 12.82 3.87
CA MET A 31 -5.12 13.70 5.03
C MET A 31 -6.58 14.12 5.28
N LEU A 32 -7.32 14.45 4.22
CA LEU A 32 -8.73 14.82 4.34
C LEU A 32 -9.62 13.65 4.78
N HIS A 33 -9.37 12.45 4.23
CA HIS A 33 -10.11 11.25 4.61
C HIS A 33 -9.80 10.83 6.05
N GLU A 34 -8.55 10.92 6.47
CA GLU A 34 -8.12 10.66 7.84
C GLU A 34 -8.78 11.63 8.83
N ALA A 35 -8.76 12.93 8.54
CA ALA A 35 -9.44 13.95 9.35
C ALA A 35 -10.97 13.73 9.43
N ALA A 36 -11.55 13.05 8.45
CA ALA A 36 -12.97 12.68 8.43
C ALA A 36 -13.25 11.30 9.05
N GLY A 37 -12.25 10.61 9.63
CA GLY A 37 -12.37 9.28 10.23
C GLY A 37 -12.55 8.14 9.22
N LYS A 38 -12.35 8.39 7.92
CA LYS A 38 -12.52 7.43 6.82
C LYS A 38 -11.18 6.76 6.49
N LEU A 39 -10.71 5.91 7.40
CA LEU A 39 -9.35 5.38 7.34
C LEU A 39 -9.11 4.49 6.12
N ASN A 40 -10.10 3.69 5.71
CA ASN A 40 -10.01 2.88 4.50
C ASN A 40 -9.78 3.72 3.24
N GLN A 41 -10.49 4.85 3.12
CA GLN A 41 -10.32 5.78 2.03
C GLN A 41 -8.95 6.45 2.10
N ALA A 42 -8.46 6.79 3.30
CA ALA A 42 -7.11 7.34 3.46
C ALA A 42 -6.03 6.33 2.99
N ALA A 43 -6.15 5.06 3.35
CA ALA A 43 -5.24 4.00 2.90
C ALA A 43 -5.23 3.85 1.37
N ILE A 44 -6.41 3.87 0.73
CA ILE A 44 -6.53 3.79 -0.73
C ILE A 44 -5.86 4.99 -1.41
N ARG A 45 -6.01 6.20 -0.86
CA ARG A 45 -5.30 7.37 -1.40
C ARG A 45 -3.78 7.23 -1.28
N LEU A 46 -3.27 6.71 -0.18
CA LEU A 46 -1.82 6.46 -0.02
C LEU A 46 -1.31 5.42 -1.02
N LEU A 47 -2.12 4.39 -1.31
CA LEU A 47 -1.82 3.41 -2.37
C LEU A 47 -1.73 4.08 -3.74
N TYR A 48 -2.69 4.93 -4.08
CA TYR A 48 -2.68 5.66 -5.36
C TYR A 48 -1.52 6.65 -5.47
N ALA A 49 -1.13 7.29 -4.36
CA ALA A 49 0.07 8.12 -4.33
C ALA A 49 1.34 7.31 -4.64
N ALA A 50 1.44 6.08 -4.11
CA ALA A 50 2.55 5.18 -4.44
C ALA A 50 2.59 4.82 -5.93
N TRP A 51 1.45 4.48 -6.52
CA TRP A 51 1.37 4.16 -7.95
C TRP A 51 1.71 5.37 -8.83
N ALA A 52 1.21 6.56 -8.51
CA ALA A 52 1.59 7.78 -9.22
C ALA A 52 3.10 8.04 -9.14
N CYS A 53 3.75 7.73 -8.02
CA CYS A 53 5.21 7.81 -7.91
C CYS A 53 5.92 6.73 -8.74
N ASP A 54 5.40 5.50 -8.75
CA ASP A 54 5.94 4.39 -9.54
C ASP A 54 5.87 4.71 -11.05
N ASP A 55 4.76 5.25 -11.53
CA ASP A 55 4.56 5.64 -12.93
C ASP A 55 5.51 6.76 -13.37
N CYS A 56 5.86 7.67 -12.45
CA CYS A 56 6.85 8.71 -12.68
C CYS A 56 8.30 8.26 -12.43
N GLY A 57 8.54 7.00 -12.06
CA GLY A 57 9.87 6.48 -11.76
C GLY A 57 10.50 7.03 -10.47
N SER A 58 9.73 7.69 -9.60
CA SER A 58 10.23 8.28 -8.35
C SER A 58 10.28 7.22 -7.23
N THR A 59 11.35 6.43 -7.23
CA THR A 59 11.49 5.24 -6.34
C THR A 59 11.46 5.58 -4.85
N THR A 60 12.11 6.66 -4.43
CA THR A 60 12.12 7.13 -3.04
C THR A 60 10.73 7.57 -2.58
N ALA A 61 10.04 8.38 -3.39
CA ALA A 61 8.69 8.83 -3.09
C ALA A 61 7.70 7.65 -3.06
N ALA A 62 7.80 6.72 -4.01
CA ALA A 62 7.00 5.50 -4.02
C ALA A 62 7.24 4.64 -2.77
N ALA A 63 8.49 4.49 -2.32
CA ALA A 63 8.81 3.80 -1.07
C ALA A 63 8.18 4.48 0.15
N HIS A 64 8.21 5.82 0.20
CA HIS A 64 7.56 6.59 1.25
C HIS A 64 6.04 6.33 1.27
N CYS A 65 5.36 6.48 0.13
CA CYS A 65 3.92 6.27 0.02
C CYS A 65 3.51 4.84 0.35
N ARG A 66 4.28 3.82 -0.07
CA ARG A 66 3.99 2.40 0.27
C ARG A 66 4.08 2.14 1.77
N ASN A 67 5.08 2.70 2.45
CA ASN A 67 5.21 2.58 3.89
C ASN A 67 4.04 3.28 4.62
N ALA A 68 3.64 4.46 4.15
CA ALA A 68 2.48 5.17 4.70
C ALA A 68 1.18 4.38 4.47
N ALA A 69 0.98 3.81 3.27
CA ALA A 69 -0.16 2.98 2.95
C ALA A 69 -0.24 1.74 3.86
N GLU A 70 0.88 1.03 4.04
CA GLU A 70 0.96 -0.11 4.96
C GLU A 70 0.59 0.27 6.40
N ALA A 71 1.16 1.36 6.92
CA ALA A 71 0.85 1.84 8.26
C ALA A 71 -0.65 2.20 8.41
N MET A 72 -1.24 2.81 7.38
CA MET A 72 -2.67 3.12 7.39
C MET A 72 -3.52 1.85 7.31
N ILE A 73 -3.18 0.87 6.47
CA ILE A 73 -3.89 -0.41 6.37
C ILE A 73 -3.95 -1.11 7.74
N VAL A 74 -2.85 -1.14 8.48
CA VAL A 74 -2.82 -1.69 9.85
C VAL A 74 -3.85 -1.01 10.74
N ARG A 75 -3.86 0.33 10.78
CA ARG A 75 -4.84 1.11 11.55
C ARG A 75 -6.29 0.86 11.10
N THR A 76 -6.51 0.68 9.80
CA THR A 76 -7.85 0.43 9.26
C THR A 76 -8.41 -0.90 9.74
N ASN A 77 -7.56 -1.93 9.83
CA ASN A 77 -7.95 -3.25 10.32
C ASN A 77 -8.28 -3.22 11.82
N GLU A 78 -7.48 -2.51 12.61
CA GLU A 78 -7.71 -2.30 14.05
C GLU A 78 -9.01 -1.52 14.32
N SER A 79 -9.41 -0.65 13.40
CA SER A 79 -10.60 0.19 13.50
C SER A 79 -11.85 -0.41 12.85
N GLY A 80 -11.80 -1.66 12.37
CA GLY A 80 -12.93 -2.32 11.71
C GLY A 80 -13.33 -1.74 10.35
N GLN A 81 -12.44 -0.99 9.69
CA GLN A 81 -12.65 -0.40 8.36
C GLN A 81 -11.69 -1.03 7.33
N PRO A 82 -11.77 -2.34 7.02
CA PRO A 82 -10.78 -2.98 6.16
C PRO A 82 -10.75 -2.36 4.76
N VAL A 83 -9.55 -2.29 4.17
CA VAL A 83 -9.36 -1.77 2.80
C VAL A 83 -9.97 -2.71 1.76
N CYS A 84 -9.77 -4.01 1.91
CA CYS A 84 -10.38 -5.02 1.06
C CYS A 84 -11.55 -5.68 1.81
N GLN A 85 -12.74 -5.67 1.20
CA GLN A 85 -13.91 -6.39 1.71
C GLN A 85 -13.99 -7.83 1.18
N GLN A 86 -13.13 -8.19 0.24
CA GLN A 86 -13.16 -9.47 -0.46
C GLN A 86 -12.26 -10.49 0.23
N GLY A 87 -12.87 -11.46 0.91
CA GLY A 87 -12.29 -12.75 1.28
C GLY A 87 -11.05 -12.73 2.19
N ASP A 88 -10.72 -13.91 2.66
CA ASP A 88 -9.60 -14.12 3.57
C ASP A 88 -8.27 -13.97 2.79
N GLY A 89 -7.49 -12.94 3.09
CA GLY A 89 -6.11 -12.80 2.60
C GLY A 89 -5.83 -11.79 1.48
N ALA A 90 -6.85 -11.11 0.91
CA ALA A 90 -6.63 -10.08 -0.09
C ALA A 90 -5.82 -8.90 0.48
N THR A 91 -6.19 -8.45 1.68
CA THR A 91 -5.43 -7.44 2.42
C THR A 91 -3.99 -7.91 2.69
N ASP A 92 -3.78 -9.18 3.07
CA ASP A 92 -2.43 -9.70 3.31
C ASP A 92 -1.58 -9.69 2.04
N CYS A 93 -2.14 -10.06 0.89
CA CYS A 93 -1.45 -9.98 -0.40
C CYS A 93 -1.03 -8.55 -0.74
N LEU A 94 -1.93 -7.57 -0.54
CA LEU A 94 -1.64 -6.16 -0.75
C LEU A 94 -0.50 -5.68 0.16
N ARG A 95 -0.58 -5.97 1.46
CA ARG A 95 0.44 -5.57 2.45
C ARG A 95 1.80 -6.19 2.14
N VAL A 96 1.84 -7.46 1.76
CA VAL A 96 3.06 -8.16 1.34
C VAL A 96 3.69 -7.49 0.12
N ASP A 97 2.90 -7.13 -0.88
CA ASP A 97 3.40 -6.43 -2.07
C ASP A 97 3.96 -5.05 -1.73
N LEU A 98 3.23 -4.25 -0.93
CA LEU A 98 3.69 -2.95 -0.45
C LEU A 98 5.03 -3.04 0.29
N LEU A 99 5.12 -3.94 1.27
CA LEU A 99 6.33 -4.15 2.06
C LEU A 99 7.49 -4.67 1.22
N ARG A 100 7.25 -5.66 0.33
CA ARG A 100 8.29 -6.20 -0.55
C ARG A 100 8.86 -5.09 -1.43
N ARG A 101 8.01 -4.36 -2.16
CA ARG A 101 8.48 -3.34 -3.10
C ARG A 101 9.10 -2.14 -2.38
N ALA A 102 8.76 -1.90 -1.11
CA ALA A 102 9.43 -0.93 -0.24
C ALA A 102 10.75 -1.45 0.40
N GLY A 103 11.21 -2.66 0.05
CA GLY A 103 12.46 -3.25 0.55
C GLY A 103 12.35 -3.91 1.93
N ARG A 104 11.15 -3.97 2.51
CA ARG A 104 10.87 -4.52 3.85
C ARG A 104 10.53 -6.01 3.81
N GLY A 105 11.37 -6.79 3.12
CA GLY A 105 11.14 -8.22 2.92
C GLY A 105 11.03 -9.03 4.22
N ALA A 106 11.67 -8.60 5.32
CA ALA A 106 11.55 -9.26 6.61
C ALA A 106 10.12 -9.17 7.19
N ASP A 107 9.48 -8.01 7.10
CA ASP A 107 8.11 -7.82 7.58
C ASP A 107 7.11 -8.52 6.67
N ALA A 108 7.32 -8.46 5.35
CA ALA A 108 6.50 -9.18 4.37
C ALA A 108 6.50 -10.70 4.63
N ARG A 109 7.65 -11.30 5.00
CA ARG A 109 7.75 -12.72 5.36
C ARG A 109 6.92 -13.09 6.59
N LYS A 110 6.85 -12.22 7.59
CA LYS A 110 6.03 -12.46 8.79
C LYS A 110 4.55 -12.55 8.41
N ILE A 111 4.07 -11.65 7.55
CA ILE A 111 2.68 -11.67 7.06
C ILE A 111 2.42 -12.96 6.28
N ILE A 112 3.29 -13.32 5.34
CA ILE A 112 3.16 -14.57 4.55
C ILE A 112 3.05 -15.79 5.48
N SER A 113 3.94 -15.90 6.47
CA SER A 113 3.95 -17.03 7.39
C SER A 113 2.66 -17.14 8.22
N ALA A 114 2.04 -16.00 8.56
CA ALA A 114 0.81 -15.96 9.36
C ALA A 114 -0.46 -16.17 8.51
N ALA A 115 -0.46 -15.69 7.27
CA ALA A 115 -1.64 -15.68 6.40
C ALA A 115 -1.77 -16.96 5.56
N LEU A 116 -0.67 -17.48 5.01
CA LEU A 116 -0.70 -18.59 4.05
C LEU A 116 -1.42 -19.86 4.54
N PRO A 117 -1.37 -20.26 5.83
CA PRO A 117 -2.12 -21.42 6.32
C PRO A 117 -3.63 -21.20 6.42
N LYS A 118 -4.09 -19.93 6.45
CA LYS A 118 -5.50 -19.56 6.68
C LYS A 118 -6.26 -19.28 5.39
N ILE A 119 -5.56 -18.88 4.34
CA ILE A 119 -6.16 -18.55 3.04
C ILE A 119 -6.58 -19.84 2.35
N THR A 120 -7.86 -19.90 1.95
CA THR A 120 -8.47 -20.99 1.20
C THR A 120 -8.50 -20.72 -0.30
N ASP A 121 -8.50 -19.45 -0.72
CA ASP A 121 -8.47 -19.06 -2.13
C ASP A 121 -7.15 -19.44 -2.81
N ASP A 122 -7.22 -20.30 -3.82
CA ASP A 122 -6.04 -20.84 -4.50
C ASP A 122 -5.22 -19.76 -5.23
N ILE A 123 -5.86 -18.73 -5.79
CA ILE A 123 -5.15 -17.65 -6.47
C ILE A 123 -4.37 -16.84 -5.44
N LEU A 124 -5.00 -16.44 -4.32
CA LEU A 124 -4.32 -15.67 -3.27
C LEU A 124 -3.15 -16.46 -2.65
N ARG A 125 -3.30 -17.78 -2.47
CA ARG A 125 -2.18 -18.64 -2.03
C ARG A 125 -1.03 -18.65 -3.03
N LYS A 126 -1.31 -18.73 -4.33
CA LYS A 126 -0.29 -18.64 -5.38
C LYS A 126 0.40 -17.26 -5.36
N VAL A 127 -0.36 -16.18 -5.21
CA VAL A 127 0.19 -14.82 -5.10
C VAL A 127 1.17 -14.74 -3.91
N LEU A 128 0.79 -15.19 -2.71
CA LEU A 128 1.70 -15.15 -1.56
C LEU A 128 2.96 -16.01 -1.74
N LYS A 129 2.86 -17.18 -2.38
CA LYS A 129 4.03 -18.02 -2.70
C LYS A 129 4.96 -17.34 -3.70
N PHE A 130 4.39 -16.74 -4.74
CA PHE A 130 5.14 -15.96 -5.73
C PHE A 130 5.88 -14.79 -5.07
N GLN A 131 5.16 -14.03 -4.24
CA GLN A 131 5.73 -12.93 -3.45
C GLN A 131 6.87 -13.42 -2.52
N ALA A 132 6.74 -14.59 -1.91
CA ALA A 132 7.81 -15.19 -1.10
C ALA A 132 9.08 -15.49 -1.93
N ALA A 133 8.92 -15.99 -3.17
CA ALA A 133 10.03 -16.24 -4.08
C ALA A 133 10.72 -14.94 -4.49
N LEU A 134 9.96 -13.88 -4.81
CA LEU A 134 10.49 -12.55 -5.10
C LEU A 134 11.26 -11.96 -3.92
N ILE A 135 10.72 -12.08 -2.70
CA ILE A 135 11.39 -11.62 -1.48
C ILE A 135 12.73 -12.33 -1.27
N LYS A 136 12.82 -13.65 -1.55
CA LYS A 136 14.08 -14.41 -1.47
C LYS A 136 15.12 -13.88 -2.45
N ARG A 137 14.70 -13.44 -3.64
CA ARG A 137 15.54 -12.81 -4.68
C ARG A 137 15.83 -11.33 -4.42
N ARG A 138 15.28 -10.74 -3.34
CA ARG A 138 15.29 -9.29 -3.06
C ARG A 138 14.70 -8.46 -4.21
N ASP A 139 13.75 -9.05 -4.91
CA ASP A 139 13.10 -8.43 -6.06
C ASP A 139 12.02 -7.44 -5.59
N MET A 140 12.19 -6.18 -5.95
CA MET A 140 11.28 -5.05 -5.63
C MET A 140 10.43 -4.62 -6.83
N GLY A 141 10.48 -5.36 -7.94
CA GLY A 141 9.81 -5.07 -9.19
C GLY A 141 8.29 -5.19 -9.13
N CYS A 142 7.64 -4.69 -10.19
CA CYS A 142 6.20 -4.74 -10.37
C CYS A 142 5.77 -6.00 -11.12
N TYR A 143 4.73 -6.65 -10.60
CA TYR A 143 4.17 -7.87 -11.15
C TYR A 143 2.65 -7.83 -11.04
N THR A 144 2.00 -8.58 -11.92
CA THR A 144 0.56 -8.71 -12.04
C THR A 144 0.12 -10.11 -11.64
N VAL A 145 -1.19 -10.31 -11.43
CA VAL A 145 -1.74 -11.65 -11.21
C VAL A 145 -1.48 -12.56 -12.41
N SER A 146 -1.39 -12.01 -13.63
CA SER A 146 -1.05 -12.79 -14.82
C SER A 146 0.36 -13.40 -14.75
N ASP A 147 1.31 -12.74 -14.08
CA ASP A 147 2.66 -13.29 -13.88
C ASP A 147 2.66 -14.49 -12.92
N VAL A 148 1.70 -14.51 -11.98
CA VAL A 148 1.53 -15.60 -11.01
C VAL A 148 0.89 -16.85 -11.63
N VAL A 149 -0.03 -16.67 -12.58
CA VAL A 149 -0.76 -17.78 -13.21
C VAL A 149 0.06 -18.47 -14.30
N ARG A 150 1.13 -17.82 -14.78
CA ARG A 150 2.03 -18.35 -15.82
C ARG A 150 3.20 -19.20 -15.27
N GLU A 151 3.46 -19.13 -13.98
CA GLU A 151 4.48 -19.91 -13.26
C GLU A 151 3.93 -21.28 -12.83
#